data_AF-T1G309-F1
#
_entry.id   AF-T1G309-F1
#
_cell.length_a   1.000
_cell.length_b   1.000
_cell.length_c   1.000
_cell.angle_alpha   90.00
_cell.angle_beta   90.00
_cell.angle_gamma   90.00
#
_symmetry.space_group_name_H-M   'P 1'
#
loop_
_entity.id
_entity.type
_entity.pdbx_description
1 polymer ?
#
loop_
_entity_poly.entity_id
_entity_poly.type
_entity_poly.pdbx_seq_one_letter_code
_entity_poly.pdbx_strand_id
1 'polypeptide(L)'
;DGPYLEIIEEPQSKGFRFRYACEGKSHGGLQGVNHRKDKKTVPTVKINRYSGMARLEVTLVTDEKIPRHHAHELIGKNCENGKCVVNVKGDNPIIGFPNLGIKHITKKNLVNVLIDKLRESLKIEKFCYGNFEEEDIKKKAEEQSKSLQMSVVRLKFQAYLINDAGFTTLLPPVYSAQIYDSKAPRASLLKICRMDRVSGCSAGNDEVFLLCDKVQKDDISVRFFEQDEEGNVTWEDYGVFSPQDVHRQYAIVFRTPSYPDNKIKNSQSVFVQLKRLSDGEVSDPKTFTFFPKLQGLLSEIDMLLLIVFLTKFTHLL
;
A
#
# COMPACT_ATOMS: atom_id res chain seq x y z
N ASP A 1 -4.09 36.02 -11.10
CA ASP A 1 -4.23 34.83 -10.23
C ASP A 1 -3.84 35.10 -8.80
N GLY A 2 -4.64 34.64 -7.84
CA GLY A 2 -4.38 34.78 -6.41
C GLY A 2 -3.59 33.61 -5.78
N PRO A 3 -3.43 33.63 -4.44
CA PRO A 3 -2.83 32.54 -3.69
C PRO A 3 -3.54 31.20 -3.88
N TYR A 4 -2.80 30.10 -3.87
CA TYR A 4 -3.36 28.75 -3.95
C TYR A 4 -2.51 27.72 -3.19
N LEU A 5 -3.13 26.61 -2.82
CA LEU A 5 -2.49 25.50 -2.13
C LEU A 5 -2.13 24.40 -3.13
N GLU A 6 -0.95 23.81 -2.99
CA GLU A 6 -0.41 22.76 -3.88
C GLU A 6 0.19 21.63 -3.05
N ILE A 7 -0.04 20.38 -3.44
CA ILE A 7 0.62 19.22 -2.85
C ILE A 7 1.96 19.01 -3.57
N ILE A 8 3.07 19.10 -2.84
CA ILE A 8 4.43 18.93 -3.35
C ILE A 8 4.89 17.48 -3.23
N GLU A 9 4.48 16.80 -2.16
CA GLU A 9 4.75 15.38 -1.93
C GLU A 9 3.46 14.72 -1.44
N GLU A 10 2.93 13.81 -2.26
CA GLU A 10 1.77 12.99 -1.91
C GLU A 10 2.12 11.98 -0.79
N PRO A 11 1.16 11.54 0.03
CA PRO A 11 1.38 10.43 0.95
C PRO A 11 1.56 9.12 0.17
N GLN A 12 2.31 8.18 0.73
CA GLN A 12 2.36 6.82 0.20
C GLN A 12 0.95 6.20 0.25
N SER A 13 0.51 5.60 -0.87
CA SER A 13 -0.83 5.06 -0.96
C SER A 13 -1.01 3.73 -0.24
N LYS A 14 0.01 2.85 -0.24
CA LYS A 14 -0.03 1.52 0.39
C LYS A 14 1.12 1.37 1.40
N GLY A 15 1.04 0.33 2.23
CA GLY A 15 2.08 0.00 3.23
C GLY A 15 1.93 0.68 4.60
N PHE A 16 1.15 1.77 4.70
CA PHE A 16 0.88 2.41 6.00
C PHE A 16 -0.22 1.66 6.79
N ARG A 17 0.03 1.38 8.07
CA ARG A 17 -0.93 0.66 8.93
C ARG A 17 -1.76 1.64 9.77
N PHE A 18 -3.08 1.53 9.71
CA PHE A 18 -3.95 2.26 10.63
C PHE A 18 -3.95 1.56 11.99
N ARG A 19 -4.02 2.33 13.09
CA ARG A 19 -3.78 1.81 14.44
C ARG A 19 -4.98 2.03 15.34
N TYR A 20 -5.39 0.98 16.05
CA TYR A 20 -6.40 1.15 17.09
C TYR A 20 -5.83 1.93 18.29
N ALA A 21 -6.69 2.63 19.01
CA ALA A 21 -6.29 3.39 20.19
C ALA A 21 -5.58 2.52 21.26
N CYS A 22 -5.95 1.24 21.36
CA CYS A 22 -5.33 0.28 22.29
C CYS A 22 -3.91 -0.14 21.89
N GLU A 23 -3.43 0.16 20.68
CA GLU A 23 -2.07 -0.19 20.22
C GLU A 23 -0.98 0.80 20.67
N GLY A 24 -1.35 1.88 21.36
CA GLY A 24 -0.43 2.92 21.82
C GLY A 24 -0.14 4.02 20.79
N LYS A 25 0.70 4.99 21.19
CA LYS A 25 0.77 6.32 20.54
C LYS A 25 1.78 6.47 19.39
N SER A 26 2.68 5.52 19.13
CA SER A 26 3.76 5.72 18.13
C SER A 26 4.22 4.43 17.47
N HIS A 27 3.83 4.24 16.20
CA HIS A 27 4.31 3.16 15.32
C HIS A 27 5.00 3.70 14.04
N GLY A 28 5.43 4.97 14.07
CA GLY A 28 5.95 5.69 12.90
C GLY A 28 4.89 6.57 12.21
N GLY A 29 5.37 7.58 11.47
CA GLY A 29 4.51 8.52 10.72
C GLY A 29 4.24 8.09 9.28
N LEU A 30 3.17 8.61 8.71
CA LEU A 30 2.82 8.50 7.30
C LEU A 30 3.95 9.09 6.45
N GLN A 31 4.42 8.30 5.50
CA GLN A 31 5.55 8.64 4.63
C GLN A 31 5.04 9.26 3.32
N GLY A 32 5.90 9.99 2.63
CA GLY A 32 5.65 10.48 1.27
C GLY A 32 5.80 9.39 0.22
N VAL A 33 5.23 9.59 -0.96
CA VAL A 33 5.27 8.64 -2.09
C VAL A 33 6.70 8.38 -2.59
N ASN A 34 7.62 9.35 -2.44
CA ASN A 34 9.02 9.24 -2.84
C ASN A 34 9.94 8.77 -1.69
N HIS A 35 9.37 8.23 -0.61
CA HIS A 35 10.14 7.77 0.55
C HIS A 35 11.03 6.59 0.18
N ARG A 36 12.32 6.68 0.54
CA ARG A 36 13.32 5.62 0.37
C ARG A 36 14.14 5.47 1.65
N LYS A 37 14.86 4.35 1.79
CA LYS A 37 15.67 4.07 2.99
C LYS A 37 16.71 5.15 3.28
N ASP A 38 17.28 5.73 2.23
CA ASP A 38 18.26 6.81 2.21
C ASP A 38 17.63 8.21 2.23
N LYS A 39 16.41 8.36 1.68
CA LYS A 39 15.71 9.64 1.58
C LYS A 39 14.32 9.59 2.20
N LYS A 40 14.18 10.12 3.41
CA LYS A 40 12.89 10.19 4.10
C LYS A 40 12.08 11.39 3.60
N THR A 41 10.96 11.13 2.93
CA THR A 41 9.96 12.15 2.59
C THR A 41 8.68 11.95 3.39
N VAL A 42 7.88 13.02 3.51
CA VAL A 42 6.60 13.07 4.23
C VAL A 42 5.60 13.89 3.41
N PRO A 43 4.28 13.72 3.62
CA PRO A 43 3.29 14.54 2.94
C PRO A 43 3.60 16.02 3.11
N THR A 44 3.69 16.75 2.00
CA THR A 44 4.17 18.15 1.98
C THR A 44 3.32 18.98 1.05
N VAL A 45 2.94 20.17 1.51
CA VAL A 45 2.20 21.15 0.70
C VAL A 45 2.91 22.49 0.66
N LYS A 46 2.57 23.31 -0.33
CA LYS A 46 3.07 24.66 -0.50
C LYS A 46 1.91 25.63 -0.70
N ILE A 47 1.98 26.77 -0.03
CA ILE A 47 1.11 27.91 -0.33
C ILE A 47 1.86 28.77 -1.34
N ASN A 48 1.35 28.85 -2.56
CA ASN A 48 1.95 29.63 -3.63
C ASN A 48 1.35 31.02 -3.70
N ARG A 49 2.14 31.98 -4.20
CA ARG A 49 1.77 33.38 -4.44
C ARG A 49 1.27 34.07 -3.18
N TYR A 50 1.87 33.75 -2.03
CA TYR A 50 1.50 34.30 -0.74
C TYR A 50 2.73 34.52 0.14
N SER A 51 2.78 35.69 0.78
CA SER A 51 3.76 36.00 1.81
C SER A 51 3.02 36.55 3.02
N GLY A 52 3.23 35.95 4.19
CA GLY A 52 2.50 36.31 5.40
C GLY A 52 2.28 35.14 6.35
N MET A 53 1.36 35.33 7.31
CA MET A 53 0.97 34.29 8.27
C MET A 53 -0.16 33.43 7.70
N ALA A 54 -0.01 32.11 7.72
CA ALA A 54 -1.08 31.19 7.35
C ALA A 54 -1.29 30.12 8.42
N ARG A 55 -2.54 29.75 8.62
CA ARG A 55 -2.94 28.56 9.37
C ARG A 55 -3.32 27.46 8.38
N LEU A 56 -2.77 26.28 8.58
CA LEU A 56 -3.01 25.12 7.75
C LEU A 56 -3.65 24.02 8.59
N GLU A 57 -4.74 23.46 8.12
CA GLU A 57 -5.47 22.38 8.76
C GLU A 57 -5.50 21.14 7.86
N VAL A 58 -5.19 19.98 8.43
CA VAL A 58 -5.29 18.68 7.76
C VAL A 58 -6.32 17.83 8.46
N THR A 59 -7.24 17.27 7.68
CA THR A 59 -8.27 16.34 8.16
C THR A 59 -8.36 15.11 7.27
N LEU A 60 -8.95 14.03 7.78
CA LEU A 60 -9.24 12.83 6.99
C LEU A 60 -10.63 12.91 6.36
N VAL A 61 -10.71 12.55 5.08
CA VAL A 61 -11.95 12.52 4.31
C VAL A 61 -12.15 11.19 3.59
N THR A 62 -13.39 10.93 3.17
CA THR A 62 -13.78 9.75 2.39
C THR A 62 -13.23 9.79 0.96
N ASP A 63 -13.03 8.62 0.36
CA ASP A 63 -12.69 8.46 -1.05
C ASP A 63 -13.96 8.44 -1.92
N GLU A 64 -14.63 9.59 -2.00
CA GLU A 64 -15.86 9.78 -2.76
C GLU A 64 -15.75 11.01 -3.67
N LYS A 65 -16.61 11.10 -4.70
CA LYS A 65 -16.64 12.26 -5.61
C LYS A 65 -16.84 13.58 -4.85
N ILE A 66 -17.63 13.55 -3.78
CA ILE A 66 -17.79 14.66 -2.84
C ILE A 66 -17.25 14.17 -1.49
N PRO A 67 -16.01 14.51 -1.13
CA PRO A 67 -15.39 14.01 0.09
C PRO A 67 -16.13 14.49 1.34
N ARG A 68 -16.51 13.54 2.19
CA ARG A 68 -17.12 13.76 3.52
C ARG A 68 -16.07 13.52 4.60
N HIS A 69 -16.30 14.02 5.82
CA HIS A 69 -15.39 13.75 6.93
C HIS A 69 -15.28 12.25 7.21
N HIS A 70 -14.06 11.72 7.23
CA HIS A 70 -13.86 10.30 7.58
C HIS A 70 -14.02 10.10 9.09
N ALA A 71 -14.41 8.91 9.54
CA ALA A 71 -14.52 8.63 10.98
C ALA A 71 -13.15 8.52 11.67
N HIS A 72 -12.15 7.94 10.99
CA HIS A 72 -10.77 7.91 11.48
C HIS A 72 -10.23 9.29 11.83
N GLU A 73 -9.25 9.32 12.70
CA GLU A 73 -8.67 10.56 13.22
C GLU A 73 -7.17 10.63 12.94
N LEU A 74 -6.68 11.82 12.60
CA LEU A 74 -5.25 12.09 12.60
C LEU A 74 -4.73 12.18 14.03
N ILE A 75 -3.62 11.50 14.27
CA ILE A 75 -2.84 11.59 15.50
C ILE A 75 -1.42 11.99 15.14
N GLY A 76 -0.65 12.50 16.11
CA GLY A 76 0.73 12.91 15.86
C GLY A 76 1.05 14.27 16.46
N LYS A 77 2.14 14.87 15.98
CA LYS A 77 2.55 16.21 16.40
C LYS A 77 1.55 17.23 15.86
N ASN A 78 1.10 18.15 16.73
CA ASN A 78 0.12 19.19 16.41
C ASN A 78 -1.26 18.64 15.96
N CYS A 79 -1.59 17.41 16.35
CA CYS A 79 -2.90 16.81 16.10
C CYS A 79 -3.76 16.86 17.36
N GLU A 80 -4.97 17.41 17.23
CA GLU A 80 -5.98 17.48 18.29
C GLU A 80 -7.35 17.19 17.67
N ASN A 81 -8.19 16.37 18.32
CA ASN A 81 -9.53 16.01 17.84
C ASN A 81 -9.58 15.50 16.38
N GLY A 82 -8.55 14.77 15.95
CA GLY A 82 -8.49 14.18 14.62
C GLY A 82 -8.14 15.12 13.47
N LYS A 83 -7.73 16.37 13.78
CA LYS A 83 -7.19 17.34 12.83
C LYS A 83 -5.75 17.72 13.20
N CYS A 84 -4.90 17.92 12.20
CA CYS A 84 -3.56 18.47 12.39
C CYS A 84 -3.58 19.95 12.04
N VAL A 85 -3.12 20.82 12.94
CA VAL A 85 -3.13 22.27 12.72
C VAL A 85 -1.72 22.83 12.87
N VAL A 86 -1.26 23.59 11.87
CA VAL A 86 0.05 24.23 11.87
C VAL A 86 -0.09 25.69 11.48
N ASN A 87 0.53 26.58 12.25
CA ASN A 87 0.66 28.00 11.89
C ASN A 87 2.05 28.22 11.31
N VAL A 88 2.13 28.92 10.19
CA VAL A 88 3.38 29.23 9.48
C VAL A 88 3.43 30.70 9.12
N LYS A 89 4.63 31.26 9.04
CA LYS A 89 4.88 32.59 8.51
C LYS A 89 6.05 32.52 7.55
N GLY A 90 5.92 33.11 6.37
CA GLY A 90 7.01 33.17 5.41
C GLY A 90 6.53 33.56 4.02
N ASP A 91 7.49 33.62 3.10
CA ASP A 91 7.22 33.79 1.67
C ASP A 91 7.08 32.41 1.01
N ASN A 92 5.94 32.17 0.37
CA ASN A 92 5.56 30.92 -0.27
C ASN A 92 5.85 29.66 0.58
N PRO A 93 5.30 29.58 1.82
CA PRO A 93 5.73 28.59 2.80
C PRO A 93 5.49 27.14 2.31
N ILE A 94 6.47 26.29 2.56
CA ILE A 94 6.43 24.84 2.31
C ILE A 94 6.31 24.13 3.66
N ILE A 95 5.30 23.27 3.81
CA ILE A 95 4.93 22.65 5.08
C ILE A 95 4.88 21.14 4.91
N GLY A 96 5.82 20.44 5.57
CA GLY A 96 5.80 18.99 5.69
C GLY A 96 5.10 18.54 6.96
N PHE A 97 4.43 17.39 6.90
CA PHE A 97 3.70 16.81 8.02
C PHE A 97 4.33 15.50 8.51
N PRO A 98 5.46 15.57 9.25
CA PRO A 98 6.07 14.38 9.82
C PRO A 98 5.24 13.84 10.98
N ASN A 99 5.38 12.54 11.25
CA ASN A 99 4.76 11.87 12.40
C ASN A 99 3.22 11.91 12.40
N LEU A 100 2.58 12.06 11.24
CA LEU A 100 1.14 11.84 11.11
C LEU A 100 0.81 10.35 11.25
N GLY A 101 -0.06 10.00 12.17
CA GLY A 101 -0.66 8.68 12.29
C GLY A 101 -2.15 8.70 12.00
N ILE A 102 -2.72 7.54 11.69
CA ILE A 102 -4.17 7.38 11.47
C ILE A 102 -4.71 6.43 12.55
N LYS A 103 -5.57 6.98 13.41
CA LYS A 103 -6.28 6.23 14.45
C LYS A 103 -7.49 5.54 13.84
N HIS A 104 -7.45 4.22 13.79
CA HIS A 104 -8.53 3.36 13.34
C HIS A 104 -9.65 3.35 14.39
N ILE A 105 -10.83 3.84 14.01
CA ILE A 105 -12.05 3.83 14.83
C ILE A 105 -12.78 2.49 14.65
N THR A 106 -13.25 1.88 15.73
CA THR A 106 -13.97 0.61 15.63
C THR A 106 -15.39 0.81 15.08
N LYS A 107 -15.96 -0.22 14.44
CA LYS A 107 -17.36 -0.18 13.96
C LYS A 107 -18.36 0.17 15.06
N LYS A 108 -18.10 -0.26 16.30
CA LYS A 108 -18.95 0.05 17.47
C LYS A 108 -19.03 1.55 17.75
N ASN A 109 -17.91 2.27 17.60
CA ASN A 109 -17.83 3.69 17.92
C ASN A 109 -18.03 4.59 16.68
N LEU A 110 -18.20 3.99 15.50
CA LEU A 110 -18.25 4.69 14.22
C LEU A 110 -19.32 5.78 14.18
N VAL A 111 -20.56 5.44 14.53
CA VAL A 111 -21.70 6.37 14.46
C VAL A 111 -21.50 7.54 15.42
N ASN A 112 -21.10 7.26 16.67
CA ASN A 112 -20.88 8.30 17.68
C ASN A 112 -19.80 9.30 17.25
N VAL A 113 -18.68 8.81 16.71
CA VAL A 113 -17.60 9.68 16.21
C VAL A 113 -18.06 10.51 15.02
N LEU A 114 -18.87 9.95 14.11
CA LEU A 114 -19.44 10.71 12.99
C LEU A 114 -20.40 11.81 13.46
N ILE A 115 -21.23 11.52 14.47
CA ILE A 115 -22.11 12.53 15.09
C ILE A 115 -21.28 13.70 15.63
N ASP A 116 -20.22 13.42 16.40
CA ASP A 116 -19.39 14.48 16.98
C ASP A 116 -18.69 15.33 15.91
N LYS A 117 -18.22 14.72 14.83
CA LYS A 117 -17.64 15.44 13.69
C LYS A 117 -18.66 16.32 12.97
N LEU A 118 -19.86 15.79 12.74
CA LEU A 118 -20.94 16.56 12.11
C LEU A 118 -21.42 17.71 13.01
N ARG A 119 -21.47 17.51 14.33
CA ARG A 119 -21.75 18.59 15.29
C ARG A 119 -20.69 19.69 15.20
N GLU A 120 -19.41 19.33 15.13
CA GLU A 120 -18.31 20.30 15.04
C GLU A 120 -18.36 21.10 13.73
N SER A 121 -18.63 20.44 12.59
CA SER A 121 -18.80 21.16 11.31
C SER A 121 -20.01 22.09 11.33
N LEU A 122 -21.11 21.68 11.97
CA LEU A 122 -22.32 22.49 12.06
C LEU A 122 -22.21 23.64 13.05
N LYS A 123 -21.32 23.61 14.04
CA LYS A 123 -21.04 24.80 14.88
C LYS A 123 -20.52 25.97 14.05
N ILE A 124 -19.82 25.69 12.95
CA ILE A 124 -19.33 26.70 12.01
C ILE A 124 -20.50 27.22 11.13
N GLU A 125 -21.40 26.34 10.69
CA GLU A 125 -22.53 26.69 9.81
C GLU A 125 -23.75 27.29 10.55
N LYS A 126 -23.96 26.96 11.84
CA LYS A 126 -25.05 27.48 12.68
C LYS A 126 -25.03 29.00 12.82
N PHE A 127 -23.87 29.63 12.60
CA PHE A 127 -23.77 31.10 12.56
C PHE A 127 -24.52 31.71 11.36
N CYS A 128 -24.82 30.92 10.32
CA CYS A 128 -25.38 31.41 9.06
C CYS A 128 -26.83 30.94 8.76
N TYR A 129 -27.29 29.78 9.25
CA TYR A 129 -28.53 29.15 8.74
C TYR A 129 -29.50 28.57 9.80
N GLY A 130 -29.35 28.90 11.09
CA GLY A 130 -30.32 28.50 12.13
C GLY A 130 -30.09 27.10 12.72
N ASN A 131 -30.98 26.70 13.64
CA ASN A 131 -30.83 25.47 14.42
C ASN A 131 -31.04 24.21 13.56
N PHE A 132 -29.99 23.41 13.43
CA PHE A 132 -30.12 22.00 13.03
C PHE A 132 -30.65 21.17 14.19
N GLU A 133 -31.68 20.37 13.91
CA GLU A 133 -32.23 19.37 14.82
C GLU A 133 -31.23 18.23 15.04
N GLU A 134 -31.04 17.83 16.29
CA GLU A 134 -30.09 16.80 16.70
C GLU A 134 -30.34 15.45 16.01
N GLU A 135 -31.60 15.17 15.69
CA GLU A 135 -32.04 13.96 14.99
C GLU A 135 -31.52 13.89 13.55
N ASP A 136 -31.41 15.03 12.86
CA ASP A 136 -30.88 15.08 11.48
C ASP A 136 -29.39 14.73 11.44
N ILE A 137 -28.64 15.17 12.46
CA ILE A 137 -27.21 14.86 12.60
C ILE A 137 -27.04 13.35 12.76
N LYS A 138 -27.84 12.75 13.64
CA LYS A 138 -27.81 11.32 13.90
C LYS A 138 -28.16 10.52 12.65
N LYS A 139 -29.22 10.90 11.94
CA LYS A 139 -29.63 10.24 10.69
C LYS A 139 -28.53 10.32 9.62
N LYS A 140 -27.92 11.49 9.42
CA LYS A 140 -26.79 11.66 8.48
C LYS A 140 -25.58 10.80 8.87
N ALA A 141 -25.27 10.72 10.17
CA ALA A 141 -24.17 9.87 10.66
C ALA A 141 -24.44 8.38 10.40
N GLU A 142 -25.67 7.92 10.62
CA GLU A 142 -26.07 6.53 10.35
C GLU A 142 -26.01 6.19 8.86
N GLU A 143 -26.50 7.07 7.99
CA GLU A 143 -26.44 6.91 6.52
C GLU A 143 -24.98 6.85 6.03
N GLN A 144 -24.14 7.77 6.53
CA GLN A 144 -22.72 7.77 6.20
C GLN A 144 -22.03 6.50 6.71
N SER A 145 -22.38 6.01 7.90
CA SER A 145 -21.76 4.80 8.47
C SER A 145 -21.93 3.55 7.61
N LYS A 146 -23.03 3.46 6.83
CA LYS A 146 -23.34 2.33 5.95
C LYS A 146 -22.48 2.29 4.69
N SER A 147 -22.08 3.45 4.18
CA SER A 147 -21.30 3.59 2.93
C SER A 147 -19.80 3.83 3.17
N LEU A 148 -19.40 4.13 4.41
CA LEU A 148 -18.03 4.51 4.75
C LEU A 148 -17.05 3.33 4.64
N GLN A 149 -16.00 3.52 3.84
CA GLN A 149 -14.93 2.54 3.65
C GLN A 149 -13.84 2.68 4.71
N MET A 150 -13.77 1.74 5.64
CA MET A 150 -12.82 1.76 6.76
C MET A 150 -11.36 1.46 6.37
N SER A 151 -11.12 1.02 5.12
CA SER A 151 -9.79 0.62 4.64
C SER A 151 -9.08 1.67 3.81
N VAL A 152 -9.71 2.82 3.55
CA VAL A 152 -9.15 3.88 2.70
C VAL A 152 -9.54 5.25 3.24
N VAL A 153 -8.59 6.19 3.18
CA VAL A 153 -8.80 7.61 3.52
C VAL A 153 -8.06 8.50 2.55
N ARG A 154 -8.39 9.79 2.54
CA ARG A 154 -7.61 10.85 1.89
C ARG A 154 -7.32 11.97 2.87
N LEU A 155 -6.22 12.69 2.68
CA LEU A 155 -5.92 13.92 3.41
C LEU A 155 -6.59 15.09 2.70
N LYS A 156 -7.33 15.92 3.45
CA LYS A 156 -7.79 17.23 3.01
C LYS A 156 -6.88 18.28 3.65
N PHE A 157 -6.21 19.08 2.83
CA PHE A 157 -5.43 20.23 3.27
C PHE A 157 -6.25 21.51 3.05
N GLN A 158 -6.40 22.31 4.10
CA GLN A 158 -7.18 23.53 4.11
C GLN A 158 -6.32 24.68 4.65
N ALA A 159 -6.11 25.72 3.84
CA ALA A 159 -5.32 26.89 4.23
C ALA A 159 -6.21 28.11 4.52
N TYR A 160 -5.79 28.84 5.55
CA TYR A 160 -6.40 30.06 6.07
C TYR A 160 -5.31 31.13 6.09
N LEU A 161 -5.37 32.10 5.19
CA LEU A 161 -4.38 33.18 5.08
C LEU A 161 -4.76 34.29 6.05
N ILE A 162 -3.84 34.70 6.92
CA ILE A 162 -4.06 35.72 7.93
C ILE A 162 -3.34 36.99 7.46
N ASN A 163 -4.09 38.07 7.26
CA ASN A 163 -3.48 39.37 6.93
C ASN A 163 -3.03 40.11 8.20
N ASP A 164 -2.29 41.21 8.05
CA ASP A 164 -1.77 41.99 9.18
C ASP A 164 -2.87 42.60 10.06
N ALA A 165 -4.10 42.72 9.54
CA ALA A 165 -5.29 43.16 10.26
C ALA A 165 -6.06 42.00 10.94
N GLY A 166 -5.56 40.76 10.86
CA GLY A 166 -6.15 39.57 11.46
C GLY A 166 -7.31 38.94 10.67
N PHE A 167 -7.67 39.48 9.50
CA PHE A 167 -8.68 38.86 8.64
C PHE A 167 -8.14 37.57 8.01
N THR A 168 -9.02 36.58 7.93
CA THR A 168 -8.69 35.26 7.43
C THR A 168 -9.31 35.02 6.05
N THR A 169 -8.50 34.76 5.02
CA THR A 169 -8.96 34.33 3.70
C THR A 169 -8.84 32.81 3.56
N LEU A 170 -9.95 32.14 3.24
CA LEU A 170 -9.99 30.70 3.02
C LEU A 170 -9.58 30.37 1.58
N LEU A 171 -8.57 29.51 1.40
CA LEU A 171 -8.23 28.98 0.09
C LEU A 171 -9.07 27.74 -0.27
N PRO A 172 -9.28 27.42 -1.56
CA PRO A 172 -9.85 26.14 -1.94
C PRO A 172 -9.02 24.97 -1.34
N PRO A 173 -9.66 23.94 -0.76
CA PRO A 173 -8.95 22.79 -0.23
C PRO A 173 -8.33 21.96 -1.35
N VAL A 174 -7.21 21.31 -1.06
CA VAL A 174 -6.62 20.27 -1.91
C VAL A 174 -6.67 18.92 -1.21
N TYR A 175 -6.83 17.86 -2.00
CA TYR A 175 -7.04 16.51 -1.51
C TYR A 175 -5.94 15.59 -2.02
N SER A 176 -5.31 14.84 -1.12
CA SER A 176 -4.27 13.89 -1.49
C SER A 176 -4.81 12.72 -2.31
N ALA A 177 -3.88 11.91 -2.82
CA ALA A 177 -4.14 10.54 -3.25
C ALA A 177 -4.69 9.67 -2.10
N GLN A 178 -5.27 8.51 -2.45
CA GLN A 178 -5.78 7.54 -1.49
C GLN A 178 -4.65 6.96 -0.63
N ILE A 179 -4.97 6.74 0.65
CA ILE A 179 -4.14 6.02 1.61
C ILE A 179 -4.94 4.82 2.07
N TYR A 180 -4.42 3.62 1.80
CA TYR A 180 -5.04 2.37 2.17
C TYR A 180 -4.40 1.79 3.44
N ASP A 181 -5.23 1.20 4.30
CA ASP A 181 -4.76 0.46 5.47
C ASP A 181 -4.03 -0.81 5.04
N SER A 182 -2.74 -0.94 5.37
CA SER A 182 -1.96 -2.13 5.04
C SER A 182 -2.43 -3.40 5.74
N LYS A 183 -3.31 -3.29 6.75
CA LYS A 183 -4.00 -4.44 7.35
C LYS A 183 -5.31 -4.82 6.64
N ALA A 184 -5.79 -4.01 5.71
CA ALA A 184 -6.93 -4.37 4.87
C ALA A 184 -6.52 -5.45 3.86
N PRO A 185 -7.30 -6.55 3.70
CA PRO A 185 -6.96 -7.67 2.82
C PRO A 185 -6.62 -7.30 1.37
N ARG A 186 -7.22 -6.23 0.85
CA ARG A 186 -7.08 -5.78 -0.54
C ARG A 186 -5.98 -4.72 -0.75
N ALA A 187 -5.34 -4.27 0.32
CA ALA A 187 -4.31 -3.22 0.26
C ALA A 187 -3.00 -3.60 0.94
N SER A 188 -2.90 -4.84 1.40
CA SER A 188 -1.65 -5.38 1.94
C SER A 188 -0.64 -5.60 0.83
N LEU A 189 0.55 -5.03 0.98
CA LEU A 189 1.66 -5.26 0.04
C LEU A 189 1.92 -6.77 -0.10
N LEU A 190 2.09 -7.24 -1.33
CA LEU A 190 2.47 -8.62 -1.59
C LEU A 190 3.96 -8.81 -1.34
N LYS A 191 4.34 -9.95 -0.74
CA LYS A 191 5.73 -10.29 -0.48
C LYS A 191 5.96 -11.79 -0.48
N ILE A 192 6.95 -12.22 -1.26
CA ILE A 192 7.50 -13.58 -1.15
C ILE A 192 8.55 -13.58 -0.04
N CYS A 193 8.28 -14.33 1.03
CA CYS A 193 9.22 -14.50 2.14
C CYS A 193 10.31 -15.50 1.75
N ARG A 194 9.91 -16.71 1.33
CA ARG A 194 10.84 -17.80 0.96
C ARG A 194 10.16 -18.77 -0.02
N MET A 195 10.94 -19.43 -0.85
CA MET A 195 10.53 -20.58 -1.65
C MET A 195 11.45 -21.76 -1.25
N ASP A 196 10.92 -22.97 -1.20
CA ASP A 196 11.71 -24.18 -0.95
C ASP A 196 12.63 -24.52 -2.12
N ARG A 197 12.15 -24.29 -3.35
CA ARG A 197 12.88 -24.44 -4.61
C ARG A 197 13.02 -23.10 -5.31
N VAL A 198 14.24 -22.83 -5.78
CA VAL A 198 14.59 -21.65 -6.59
C VAL A 198 15.05 -22.05 -7.99
N SER A 199 14.81 -23.31 -8.36
CA SER A 199 15.11 -23.85 -9.67
C SER A 199 14.28 -25.09 -9.97
N GLY A 200 14.12 -25.41 -11.25
CA GLY A 200 13.31 -26.54 -11.70
C GLY A 200 13.60 -26.93 -13.16
N CYS A 201 12.97 -28.01 -13.61
CA CYS A 201 13.04 -28.49 -14.98
C CYS A 201 12.22 -27.58 -15.91
N SER A 202 12.72 -27.34 -17.13
CA SER A 202 12.00 -26.56 -18.15
C SER A 202 10.69 -27.20 -18.58
N ALA A 203 10.49 -28.49 -18.34
CA ALA A 203 9.20 -29.16 -18.51
C ALA A 203 8.09 -28.57 -17.63
N GLY A 204 8.44 -27.86 -16.55
CA GLY A 204 7.52 -27.42 -15.52
C GLY A 204 7.05 -28.57 -14.64
N ASN A 205 5.91 -28.36 -13.97
CA ASN A 205 5.24 -29.32 -13.09
C ASN A 205 6.01 -29.72 -11.80
N ASP A 206 7.16 -29.11 -11.55
CA ASP A 206 7.82 -29.19 -10.24
C ASP A 206 6.93 -28.54 -9.18
N GLU A 207 6.66 -29.25 -8.09
CA GLU A 207 5.93 -28.73 -6.95
C GLU A 207 6.83 -27.83 -6.11
N VAL A 208 6.33 -26.64 -5.76
CA VAL A 208 7.05 -25.58 -5.04
C VAL A 208 6.20 -25.09 -3.88
N PHE A 209 6.82 -24.98 -2.71
CA PHE A 209 6.25 -24.42 -1.49
C PHE A 209 6.74 -22.98 -1.32
N LEU A 210 5.82 -22.03 -1.47
CA LEU A 210 6.09 -20.60 -1.36
C LEU A 210 5.47 -20.04 -0.09
N LEU A 211 6.31 -19.46 0.77
CA LEU A 211 5.90 -18.72 1.97
C LEU A 211 5.79 -17.23 1.64
N CYS A 212 4.66 -16.61 1.99
CA CYS A 212 4.36 -15.22 1.68
C CYS A 212 3.72 -14.48 2.85
N ASP A 213 3.66 -13.15 2.73
CA ASP A 213 2.74 -12.35 3.54
C ASP A 213 1.28 -12.65 3.16
N LYS A 214 0.33 -12.07 3.91
CA LYS A 214 -1.10 -12.42 3.82
C LYS A 214 -1.66 -12.20 2.40
N VAL A 215 -2.22 -13.25 1.81
CA VAL A 215 -2.90 -13.23 0.50
C VAL A 215 -4.38 -13.67 0.59
N GLN A 216 -5.18 -13.38 -0.44
CA GLN A 216 -6.53 -13.92 -0.58
C GLN A 216 -6.51 -15.06 -1.63
N LYS A 217 -7.02 -16.23 -1.26
CA LYS A 217 -6.91 -17.45 -2.07
C LYS A 217 -7.56 -17.36 -3.45
N ASP A 218 -8.60 -16.55 -3.59
CA ASP A 218 -9.37 -16.38 -4.83
C ASP A 218 -8.90 -15.16 -5.65
N ASP A 219 -7.84 -14.47 -5.19
CA ASP A 219 -7.38 -13.18 -5.74
C ASP A 219 -5.84 -13.11 -5.79
N ILE A 220 -5.17 -14.24 -6.09
CA ILE A 220 -3.71 -14.34 -6.12
C ILE A 220 -3.25 -15.27 -7.23
N SER A 221 -2.09 -14.94 -7.81
CA SER A 221 -1.38 -15.77 -8.78
C SER A 221 0.12 -15.70 -8.54
N VAL A 222 0.85 -16.74 -8.98
CA VAL A 222 2.32 -16.77 -9.00
C VAL A 222 2.76 -16.58 -10.44
N ARG A 223 3.34 -15.42 -10.76
CA ARG A 223 3.77 -15.07 -12.12
C ARG A 223 5.26 -15.35 -12.28
N PHE A 224 5.60 -16.12 -13.30
CA PHE A 224 6.96 -16.30 -13.82
C PHE A 224 7.13 -15.42 -15.04
N PHE A 225 8.26 -14.73 -15.16
CA PHE A 225 8.52 -13.87 -16.30
C PHE A 225 10.00 -13.65 -16.56
N GLU A 226 10.34 -13.40 -17.82
CA GLU A 226 11.67 -13.03 -18.30
C GLU A 226 11.64 -11.58 -18.77
N GLN A 227 12.74 -10.85 -18.56
CA GLN A 227 12.90 -9.48 -19.05
C GLN A 227 14.20 -9.35 -19.86
N ASP A 228 14.17 -8.52 -20.89
CA ASP A 228 15.37 -8.10 -21.63
C ASP A 228 16.13 -6.99 -20.89
N GLU A 229 17.25 -6.53 -21.46
CA GLU A 229 18.08 -5.46 -20.90
C GLU A 229 17.34 -4.10 -20.83
N GLU A 230 16.29 -3.92 -21.64
CA GLU A 230 15.45 -2.73 -21.67
C GLU A 230 14.29 -2.82 -20.65
N GLY A 231 14.11 -3.98 -20.00
CA GLY A 231 13.07 -4.25 -19.02
C GLY A 231 11.75 -4.74 -19.62
N ASN A 232 11.68 -4.98 -20.92
CA ASN A 232 10.49 -5.52 -21.58
C ASN A 232 10.32 -7.00 -21.26
N VAL A 233 9.08 -7.43 -21.04
CA VAL A 233 8.77 -8.83 -20.72
C VAL A 233 8.80 -9.67 -22.00
N THR A 234 9.78 -10.58 -22.13
CA THR A 234 9.98 -11.44 -23.32
C THR A 234 9.29 -12.80 -23.21
N TRP A 235 8.88 -13.18 -22.00
CA TRP A 235 8.10 -14.36 -21.70
C TRP A 235 7.40 -14.18 -20.36
N GLU A 236 6.17 -14.67 -20.26
CA GLU A 236 5.47 -14.82 -18.99
C GLU A 236 4.61 -16.07 -18.98
N ASP A 237 4.49 -16.67 -17.80
CA ASP A 237 3.57 -17.77 -17.52
C ASP A 237 3.25 -17.82 -16.02
N TYR A 238 2.33 -18.70 -15.61
CA TYR A 238 1.80 -18.73 -14.26
C TYR A 238 1.95 -20.10 -13.62
N GLY A 239 2.32 -20.10 -12.33
CA GLY A 239 2.27 -21.29 -11.50
C GLY A 239 0.84 -21.82 -11.39
N VAL A 240 0.70 -23.14 -11.51
CA VAL A 240 -0.59 -23.83 -11.51
C VAL A 240 -0.93 -24.29 -10.10
N PHE A 241 -2.04 -23.79 -9.56
CA PHE A 241 -2.59 -24.19 -8.26
C PHE A 241 -4.08 -23.83 -8.17
N SER A 242 -4.77 -24.41 -7.20
CA SER A 242 -6.17 -24.12 -6.86
C SER A 242 -6.26 -23.28 -5.58
N PRO A 243 -7.41 -22.65 -5.28
CA PRO A 243 -7.61 -21.95 -4.02
C PRO A 243 -7.42 -22.82 -2.76
N GLN A 244 -7.47 -24.15 -2.89
CA GLN A 244 -7.25 -25.08 -1.77
C GLN A 244 -5.76 -25.22 -1.42
N ASP A 245 -4.88 -24.96 -2.39
CA ASP A 245 -3.43 -25.03 -2.21
C ASP A 245 -2.86 -23.76 -1.53
N VAL A 246 -3.71 -22.76 -1.32
CA VAL A 246 -3.39 -21.56 -0.52
C VAL A 246 -3.59 -21.87 0.96
N HIS A 247 -2.52 -22.28 1.62
CA HIS A 247 -2.54 -22.65 3.03
C HIS A 247 -2.63 -21.43 3.94
N ARG A 248 -3.80 -21.26 4.58
CA ARG A 248 -4.05 -20.29 5.67
C ARG A 248 -3.65 -18.84 5.32
N GLN A 249 -3.69 -18.46 4.03
CA GLN A 249 -3.31 -17.13 3.53
C GLN A 249 -1.81 -16.78 3.58
N TYR A 250 -0.93 -17.68 4.03
CA TYR A 250 0.49 -17.38 4.25
C TYR A 250 1.45 -18.33 3.52
N ALA A 251 0.92 -19.34 2.84
CA ALA A 251 1.70 -20.16 1.94
C ALA A 251 0.87 -20.58 0.72
N ILE A 252 1.55 -20.86 -0.37
CA ILE A 252 0.98 -21.35 -1.62
C ILE A 252 1.82 -22.54 -2.04
N VAL A 253 1.17 -23.69 -2.26
CA VAL A 253 1.78 -24.82 -2.97
C VAL A 253 1.34 -24.73 -4.41
N PHE A 254 2.28 -24.74 -5.35
CA PHE A 254 1.95 -24.66 -6.77
C PHE A 254 2.91 -25.49 -7.61
N ARG A 255 2.51 -25.75 -8.86
CA ARG A 255 3.34 -26.41 -9.87
C ARG A 255 3.91 -25.39 -10.83
N THR A 256 5.20 -25.45 -11.09
CA THR A 256 5.88 -24.53 -12.01
C THR A 256 5.29 -24.60 -13.43
N PRO A 257 5.22 -23.46 -14.14
CA PRO A 257 4.86 -23.46 -15.55
C PRO A 257 5.97 -24.11 -16.41
N SER A 258 5.62 -24.54 -17.63
CA SER A 258 6.61 -25.01 -18.60
C SER A 258 7.38 -23.82 -19.19
N TYR A 259 8.70 -23.90 -19.22
CA TYR A 259 9.52 -22.93 -19.94
C TYR A 259 9.70 -23.37 -21.42
N PRO A 260 9.63 -22.46 -22.41
CA PRO A 260 9.71 -22.82 -23.82
C PRO A 260 11.00 -23.57 -24.18
N ASP A 261 10.87 -24.78 -24.74
CA ASP A 261 12.01 -25.65 -25.09
C ASP A 261 12.96 -24.99 -26.12
N ASN A 262 12.42 -24.16 -27.02
CA ASN A 262 13.22 -23.42 -28.01
C ASN A 262 14.10 -22.32 -27.40
N LYS A 263 13.82 -21.90 -26.15
CA LYS A 263 14.56 -20.85 -25.45
C LYS A 263 15.61 -21.39 -24.48
N ILE A 264 15.69 -22.70 -24.24
CA ILE A 264 16.56 -23.26 -23.19
C ILE A 264 17.55 -24.31 -23.73
N LYS A 265 18.84 -23.94 -23.76
CA LYS A 265 19.96 -24.85 -24.11
C LYS A 265 20.80 -25.25 -22.90
N ASN A 266 21.03 -24.28 -22.02
CA ASN A 266 21.70 -24.47 -20.73
C ASN A 266 20.66 -24.14 -19.64
N SER A 267 21.04 -23.46 -18.58
CA SER A 267 20.08 -22.88 -17.63
C SER A 267 19.60 -21.50 -18.07
N GLN A 268 18.34 -21.19 -17.77
CA GLN A 268 17.77 -19.86 -17.95
C GLN A 268 17.25 -19.31 -16.62
N SER A 269 17.70 -18.12 -16.24
CA SER A 269 17.18 -17.41 -15.07
C SER A 269 15.99 -16.55 -15.48
N VAL A 270 14.91 -16.67 -14.70
CA VAL A 270 13.68 -15.88 -14.81
C VAL A 270 13.35 -15.28 -13.45
N PHE A 271 12.32 -14.45 -13.40
CA PHE A 271 11.77 -13.88 -12.18
C PHE A 271 10.45 -14.53 -11.80
N VAL A 272 10.21 -14.61 -10.50
CA VAL A 272 8.97 -15.06 -9.87
C VAL A 272 8.47 -13.97 -8.95
N GLN A 273 7.19 -13.63 -9.06
CA GLN A 273 6.53 -12.69 -8.16
C GLN A 273 5.09 -13.11 -7.90
N LEU A 274 4.54 -12.65 -6.77
CA LEU A 274 3.11 -12.72 -6.53
C LEU A 274 2.43 -11.59 -7.31
N LYS A 275 1.25 -11.87 -7.86
CA LYS A 275 0.39 -10.88 -8.52
C LYS A 275 -1.05 -11.04 -8.05
N ARG A 276 -1.63 -9.97 -7.50
CA ARG A 276 -3.05 -9.91 -7.13
C ARG A 276 -3.88 -9.75 -8.40
N LEU A 277 -4.97 -10.50 -8.52
CA LEU A 277 -5.77 -10.53 -9.75
C LEU A 277 -6.66 -9.28 -9.89
N SER A 278 -7.15 -8.75 -8.77
CA SER A 278 -8.14 -7.67 -8.72
C SER A 278 -7.60 -6.28 -9.07
N ASP A 279 -6.38 -5.95 -8.65
CA ASP A 279 -5.76 -4.64 -8.86
C ASP A 279 -4.41 -4.70 -9.57
N GLY A 280 -3.92 -5.90 -9.89
CA GLY A 280 -2.65 -6.10 -10.58
C GLY A 280 -1.41 -5.80 -9.73
N GLU A 281 -1.55 -5.58 -8.41
CA GLU A 281 -0.41 -5.36 -7.52
C GLU A 281 0.54 -6.56 -7.54
N VAL A 282 1.84 -6.28 -7.50
CA VAL A 282 2.90 -7.30 -7.56
C VAL A 282 3.85 -7.20 -6.37
N SER A 283 4.44 -8.32 -5.96
CA SER A 283 5.55 -8.32 -5.01
C SER A 283 6.87 -7.98 -5.69
N ASP A 284 7.90 -7.68 -4.91
CA ASP A 284 9.27 -7.69 -5.41
C ASP A 284 9.60 -9.05 -6.06
N PRO A 285 10.27 -9.07 -7.22
CA PRO A 285 10.60 -10.30 -7.92
C PRO A 285 11.73 -11.07 -7.21
N LYS A 286 11.69 -12.40 -7.32
CA LYS A 286 12.75 -13.33 -6.91
C LYS A 286 13.24 -14.12 -8.11
N THR A 287 14.53 -14.42 -8.15
CA THR A 287 15.11 -15.24 -9.22
C THR A 287 14.68 -16.71 -9.09
N PHE A 288 14.35 -17.33 -10.21
CA PHE A 288 14.15 -18.76 -10.37
C PHE A 288 14.91 -19.25 -11.60
N THR A 289 15.55 -20.42 -11.54
CA THR A 289 16.35 -20.93 -12.66
C THR A 289 15.75 -22.20 -13.26
N PHE A 290 15.38 -22.15 -14.53
CA PHE A 290 15.01 -23.34 -15.28
C PHE A 290 16.26 -24.04 -15.83
N PHE A 291 16.27 -25.36 -15.75
CA PHE A 291 17.27 -26.24 -16.36
C PHE A 291 16.65 -26.98 -17.55
N PRO A 292 17.42 -27.29 -18.60
CA PRO A 292 16.88 -27.97 -19.76
C PRO A 292 16.44 -29.38 -19.34
N LYS A 293 15.42 -29.92 -20.02
CA LYS A 293 15.10 -31.34 -19.93
C LYS A 293 16.38 -32.12 -20.20
N LEU A 294 16.75 -33.04 -19.31
CA LEU A 294 17.72 -34.09 -19.66
C LEU A 294 17.09 -34.88 -20.80
N GLN A 295 17.46 -34.58 -22.04
CA GLN A 295 17.27 -35.51 -23.15
C GLN A 295 17.94 -36.81 -22.73
N GLY A 296 17.19 -37.91 -22.75
CA GLY A 296 17.61 -39.22 -22.21
C GLY A 296 18.94 -39.71 -22.80
N LEU A 297 20.04 -39.26 -22.20
CA LEU A 297 21.40 -39.68 -22.49
C LEU A 297 22.18 -39.82 -21.18
N LEU A 298 21.61 -40.56 -20.25
CA LEU A 298 22.40 -41.49 -19.47
C LEU A 298 21.80 -42.85 -19.77
N SER A 299 22.40 -43.56 -20.72
CA SER A 299 22.22 -45.00 -20.75
C SER A 299 22.60 -45.54 -19.36
N GLU A 300 22.05 -46.67 -18.90
CA GLU A 300 22.41 -47.25 -17.59
C GLU A 300 23.94 -47.36 -17.38
N ILE A 301 24.71 -47.40 -18.48
CA ILE A 301 26.16 -47.40 -18.53
C ILE A 301 26.77 -46.08 -18.01
N ASP A 302 26.21 -44.92 -18.33
CA ASP A 302 26.73 -43.61 -17.92
C ASP A 302 26.43 -43.29 -16.45
N MET A 303 25.28 -43.77 -15.94
CA MET A 303 24.96 -43.67 -14.51
C MET A 303 25.87 -44.56 -13.67
N LEU A 304 26.18 -45.78 -14.16
CA LEU A 304 27.18 -46.65 -13.56
C LEU A 304 28.58 -46.01 -13.62
N LEU A 305 28.95 -45.36 -14.72
CA LEU A 305 30.22 -44.63 -14.82
C LEU A 305 30.31 -43.47 -13.83
N LEU A 306 29.23 -42.70 -13.63
CA LEU A 306 29.20 -41.61 -12.66
C LEU A 306 29.27 -42.14 -11.21
N ILE A 307 28.55 -43.23 -10.91
CA ILE A 307 28.61 -43.91 -9.60
C ILE A 307 30.00 -44.49 -9.36
N VAL A 308 30.64 -45.11 -10.36
CA VAL A 308 32.02 -45.62 -10.29
C VAL A 308 33.03 -44.48 -10.13
N PHE A 309 32.81 -43.34 -10.79
CA PHE A 309 33.67 -42.16 -10.64
C PHE A 309 33.58 -41.57 -9.23
N LEU A 310 32.36 -41.49 -8.67
CA LEU A 310 32.13 -40.99 -7.32
C LEU A 310 32.61 -41.96 -6.24
N THR A 311 32.46 -43.28 -6.43
CA THR A 311 32.95 -44.29 -5.47
C THR A 311 34.47 -44.47 -5.51
N LYS A 312 35.13 -44.24 -6.65
CA LYS A 312 36.61 -44.22 -6.70
C LYS A 312 37.21 -42.98 -6.03
N PHE A 313 36.51 -41.85 -6.01
CA PHE A 313 36.97 -40.65 -5.31
C PHE A 313 36.84 -40.75 -3.79
N THR A 314 35.88 -41.53 -3.27
CA THR A 314 35.75 -41.76 -1.82
C THR A 314 36.83 -42.69 -1.23
N HIS A 315 37.59 -43.40 -2.06
CA HIS A 315 38.70 -44.25 -1.61
C HIS A 315 40.09 -43.59 -1.73
N LEU A 316 40.16 -42.33 -2.19
CA LEU A 316 41.40 -41.57 -2.31
C LEU A 316 41.50 -40.38 -1.33
N LEU A 317 40.65 -40.34 -0.30
CA LEU A 317 40.72 -39.41 0.83
C LEU A 317 41.06 -40.14 2.13
#